data_AF-A0A1Y6D4F7-F1
#
_entry.id   AF-A0A1Y6D4F7-F1
#
_cell.length_a   1.000
_cell.length_b   1.000
_cell.length_c   1.000
_cell.angle_alpha   90.00
_cell.angle_beta   90.00
_cell.angle_gamma   90.00
#
_symmetry.space_group_name_H-M   'P 1'
#
loop_
_entity.id
_entity.type
_entity.pdbx_description
1 polymer ?
#
loop_
_entity_poly.entity_id
_entity_poly.type
_entity_poly.pdbx_seq_one_letter_code
_entity_poly.pdbx_strand_id
1 'polypeptide(L)' 'MNTSIDRLAHRFHGSIDEKAGSVVVCFRDPGAARECARAIESSTQRKVALCGCRIVIEGDGFLEQLRQAGL' A
#
# COMPACT_ATOMS: atom_id res chain seq x y z
N MET A 1 2.29 6.62 12.38
CA MET A 1 1.23 5.61 12.20
C MET A 1 0.29 6.08 11.12
N ASN A 2 0.10 5.29 10.06
CA ASN A 2 -0.66 5.69 8.87
C ASN A 2 -2.11 5.21 8.98
N THR A 3 -2.88 5.91 9.82
CA THR A 3 -4.17 5.45 10.37
C THR A 3 -5.22 5.10 9.31
N SER A 4 -5.12 5.66 8.10
CA SER A 4 -6.07 5.41 7.00
C SER A 4 -5.81 4.08 6.28
N ILE A 5 -4.54 3.74 6.01
CA ILE A 5 -4.17 2.47 5.35
C ILE A 5 -4.50 1.30 6.27
N ASP A 6 -4.22 1.46 7.57
CA ASP A 6 -4.44 0.43 8.57
C ASP A 6 -5.92 0.00 8.67
N ARG A 7 -6.82 0.99 8.73
CA ARG A 7 -8.27 0.76 8.72
C ARG A 7 -8.76 0.12 7.42
N LEU A 8 -8.23 0.54 6.27
CA LEU A 8 -8.59 -0.02 4.97
C LEU A 8 -8.15 -1.48 4.88
N ALA A 9 -6.90 -1.78 5.21
CA ALA A 9 -6.38 -3.15 5.24
C ALA A 9 -7.23 -4.05 6.15
N HIS A 10 -7.53 -3.61 7.38
CA HIS A 10 -8.38 -4.36 8.31
C HIS A 10 -9.80 -4.59 7.77
N ARG A 11 -10.41 -3.59 7.12
CA ARG A 11 -11.75 -3.70 6.52
C ARG A 11 -11.83 -4.80 5.45
N PHE A 12 -10.76 -4.98 4.68
CA PHE A 12 -10.67 -6.00 3.62
C PHE A 12 -9.99 -7.29 4.10
N HIS A 13 -9.84 -7.49 5.42
CA HIS A 13 -9.20 -8.67 6.02
C HIS A 13 -7.74 -8.89 5.56
N GLY A 14 -7.02 -7.81 5.26
CA GLY A 14 -5.61 -7.81 4.93
C GLY A 14 -4.70 -7.82 6.16
N SER A 15 -3.47 -8.32 6.01
CA SER A 15 -2.41 -8.25 7.01
C SER A 15 -1.34 -7.26 6.56
N ILE A 16 -0.90 -6.39 7.45
CA ILE A 16 0.05 -5.32 7.14
C ILE A 16 1.45 -5.73 7.59
N ASP A 17 2.42 -5.49 6.72
CA ASP A 17 3.85 -5.66 6.95
C ASP A 17 4.55 -4.34 6.59
N GLU A 18 5.13 -3.67 7.57
CA GLU A 18 5.84 -2.40 7.38
C GLU A 18 7.32 -2.69 7.11
N LYS A 19 7.82 -2.32 5.91
CA LYS A 19 9.22 -2.49 5.53
C LYS A 19 9.84 -1.17 5.11
N ALA A 20 10.89 -0.73 5.82
CA ALA A 20 11.81 0.34 5.44
C ALA A 20 11.23 1.42 4.50
N GLY A 21 10.18 2.12 4.93
CA GLY A 21 9.58 3.24 4.17
C GLY A 21 8.44 2.87 3.21
N SER A 22 8.08 1.60 3.10
CA SER A 22 6.94 1.09 2.34
C SER A 22 6.00 0.29 3.24
N VAL A 23 4.70 0.37 2.95
CA VAL A 23 3.67 -0.43 3.64
C VAL A 23 3.22 -1.53 2.68
N VAL A 24 3.40 -2.79 3.09
CA VAL A 24 2.95 -3.95 2.31
C VAL A 24 1.68 -4.49 2.97
N VAL A 25 0.63 -4.73 2.19
CA VAL A 25 -0.60 -5.36 2.68
C VAL A 25 -0.83 -6.65 1.91
N CYS A 26 -0.89 -7.77 2.64
CA CYS A 26 -1.10 -9.11 2.10
C CYS A 26 -2.54 -9.55 2.32
N PHE A 27 -3.16 -10.12 1.28
CA PHE A 27 -4.52 -10.66 1.30
C PHE A 27 -4.49 -12.14 0.95
N ARG A 28 -5.52 -12.88 1.38
CA ARG A 28 -5.73 -14.26 0.91
C ARG A 28 -6.41 -14.30 -0.45
N ASP A 29 -7.27 -13.32 -0.71
CA ASP A 29 -8.06 -13.23 -1.93
C ASP A 29 -7.54 -12.07 -2.82
N PRO A 30 -7.28 -12.31 -4.12
CA PRO A 30 -6.82 -11.27 -5.03
C PRO A 30 -7.90 -10.21 -5.35
N GLY A 31 -9.19 -10.56 -5.24
CA GLY A 31 -10.29 -9.60 -5.37
C GLY A 31 -10.29 -8.58 -4.24
N ALA A 32 -10.15 -9.04 -3.00
CA ALA A 32 -10.00 -8.17 -1.82
C ALA A 32 -8.77 -7.27 -1.92
N ALA A 33 -7.65 -7.79 -2.41
CA ALA A 33 -6.45 -6.98 -2.66
C ALA A 33 -6.72 -5.86 -3.67
N ARG A 34 -7.43 -6.16 -4.76
CA ARG A 34 -7.77 -5.17 -5.79
C ARG A 34 -8.72 -4.10 -5.29
N GLU A 35 -9.76 -4.48 -4.54
CA GLU A 35 -10.71 -3.53 -3.94
C GLU A 35 -10.03 -2.63 -2.91
N CYS A 36 -9.18 -3.22 -2.06
CA CYS A 36 -8.42 -2.46 -1.07
C CYS A 36 -7.43 -1.49 -1.73
N ALA A 37 -6.71 -1.93 -2.77
CA ALA A 37 -5.77 -1.07 -3.50
C ALA A 37 -6.49 0.18 -4.06
N ARG A 38 -7.64 -0.03 -4.70
CA ARG A 38 -8.45 1.06 -5.26
C ARG A 38 -8.98 2.00 -4.18
N ALA A 39 -9.36 1.46 -3.02
CA ALA A 39 -9.81 2.27 -1.88
C ALA A 39 -8.67 3.11 -1.28
N ILE A 40 -7.45 2.56 -1.22
CA ILE A 40 -6.26 3.27 -0.75
C ILE A 40 -5.89 4.39 -1.73
N GLU A 41 -5.82 4.11 -3.04
CA GLU A 41 -5.53 5.13 -4.06
C GLU A 41 -6.52 6.30 -3.98
N SER A 42 -7.82 5.99 -3.89
CA SER A 42 -8.89 7.00 -3.80
C SER A 42 -8.84 7.81 -2.49
N SER A 43 -8.56 7.15 -1.37
CA SER A 43 -8.64 7.79 -0.04
C SER A 43 -7.37 8.53 0.38
N THR A 44 -6.21 8.12 -0.16
CA THR A 44 -4.91 8.63 0.28
C THR A 44 -4.15 9.37 -0.81
N GLN A 45 -4.63 9.34 -2.06
CA GLN A 45 -3.93 9.84 -3.25
C GLN A 45 -2.49 9.30 -3.41
N ARG A 46 -2.16 8.19 -2.73
CA ARG A 46 -0.86 7.54 -2.83
C ARG A 46 -0.84 6.57 -4.01
N LYS A 47 0.37 6.36 -4.56
CA LYS A 47 0.61 5.31 -5.55
C LYS A 47 0.62 3.94 -4.87
N VAL A 48 -0.03 2.99 -5.51
CA VAL A 48 -0.21 1.64 -5.00
C VAL A 48 0.17 0.66 -6.10
N ALA A 49 1.07 -0.27 -5.79
CA ALA A 49 1.45 -1.36 -6.69
C ALA A 49 0.77 -2.66 -6.24
N LEU A 50 -0.04 -3.26 -7.12
CA LEU A 50 -0.73 -4.52 -6.88
C LEU A 50 0.04 -5.68 -7.56
N CYS A 51 0.39 -6.69 -6.79
CA CYS A 51 1.02 -7.92 -7.26
C CYS A 51 0.26 -9.14 -6.73
N GLY A 52 -0.69 -9.65 -7.51
CA GLY A 52 -1.56 -10.76 -7.10
C GLY A 52 -2.37 -10.41 -5.85
N CYS A 53 -2.12 -11.12 -4.75
CA CYS A 53 -2.78 -10.88 -3.46
C CYS A 53 -2.00 -9.91 -2.55
N ARG A 54 -1.00 -9.20 -3.06
CA ARG A 54 -0.15 -8.28 -2.29
C ARG A 54 -0.26 -6.86 -2.84
N ILE A 55 -0.36 -5.91 -1.93
CA ILE A 55 -0.39 -4.48 -2.20
C ILE A 55 0.90 -3.89 -1.63
N VAL A 56 1.60 -3.08 -2.41
CA VAL A 56 2.75 -2.30 -1.94
C VAL A 56 2.39 -0.83 -2.06
N ILE A 57 2.49 -0.11 -0.95
CA ILE A 57 2.18 1.32 -0.87
C ILE A 57 3.48 2.03 -0.54
N GLU A 58 3.98 2.78 -1.51
CA GLU A 58 5.20 3.54 -1.37
C GLU A 58 4.95 4.70 -0.40
N GLY A 59 5.83 4.88 0.59
CA GLY A 59 5.81 6.07 1.44
C GLY A 59 6.27 7.30 0.66
N ASP A 60 5.82 8.49 1.08
CA ASP A 60 6.18 9.78 0.47
C ASP A 60 7.70 9.97 0.26
N GLY A 61 8.54 9.33 1.10
CA GLY A 61 10.00 9.41 0.98
C GLY A 61 10.65 8.54 -0.10
N PHE A 62 9.94 7.55 -0.68
CA PHE A 62 10.56 6.66 -1.68
C PHE A 62 10.76 7.37 -3.03
N LEU A 63 9.81 8.22 -3.43
CA LEU A 63 9.91 9.02 -4.64
C LEU A 63 10.98 10.12 -4.48
N GLU A 64 11.14 10.68 -3.28
CA GLU A 64 12.25 11.59 -2.95
C GLU A 64 13.59 10.86 -2.95
N GLN A 65 13.67 9.61 -2.49
CA GLN A 65 14.90 8.80 -2.59
C GLN A 65 15.24 8.41 -4.03
N LEU A 66 14.28 8.01 -4.86
CA LEU A 66 14.52 7.75 -6.29
C LEU A 66 14.92 9.02 -7.04
N ARG A 67 14.27 10.15 -6.73
CA ARG A 67 14.63 11.47 -7.27
C ARG A 67 16.03 11.91 -6.84
N GLN A 68 16.43 11.65 -5.60
CA GLN A 68 17.81 11.89 -5.14
C GLN A 68 18.81 10.88 -5.70
N ALA A 69 18.38 9.66 -6.03
CA ALA A 69 19.19 8.63 -6.66
C ALA A 69 19.41 8.87 -8.18
N GLY A 70 18.75 9.88 -8.77
CA GLY A 70 18.98 10.28 -10.17
C GLY A 70 18.54 9.24 -11.21
N LEU A 71 17.57 8.39 -10.87
CA LEU A 71 16.98 7.39 -11.74
C LEU A 71 15.75 7.92 -12.50
#